data_AF-W4VKB5-F1
#
_entry.id   AF-W4VKB5-F1
#
_cell.length_a   1.000
_cell.length_b   1.000
_cell.length_c   1.000
_cell.angle_alpha   90.00
_cell.angle_beta   90.00
_cell.angle_gamma   90.00
#
_symmetry.space_group_name_H-M   'P 1'
#
loop_
_entity.id
_entity.type
_entity.pdbx_description
1 polymer ?
#
loop_
_entity_poly.entity_id
_entity_poly.type
_entity_poly.pdbx_seq_one_letter_code
_entity_poly.pdbx_strand_id
1 'polypeptide(L)'
;MGPDVQDLTRDLFEQKGYDSFIYAPVGFVADHLEVLYDNDYECKVVCDEIQATYYRPPMPNVDPMFIDTLADVVLNKLQRDDQ
;
A
#
# COMPACT_ATOMS: atom_id res chain seq x y z
N MET A 1 0.96 -2.28 -16.61
CA MET A 1 0.34 -3.37 -15.81
C MET A 1 -0.95 -2.80 -15.26
N GLY A 2 -2.03 -3.58 -15.16
CA GLY A 2 -3.37 -3.06 -14.84
C GLY A 2 -3.99 -3.71 -13.60
N PRO A 3 -5.32 -3.56 -13.43
CA PRO A 3 -6.07 -2.34 -13.75
C PRO A 3 -5.51 -1.14 -12.94
N ASP A 4 -5.84 0.08 -13.34
CA ASP A 4 -5.58 1.21 -12.47
C ASP A 4 -6.37 1.03 -11.16
N VAL A 5 -5.76 1.41 -10.03
CA VAL A 5 -6.34 1.19 -8.70
C VAL A 5 -7.64 1.98 -8.51
N GLN A 6 -7.77 3.12 -9.19
CA GLN A 6 -8.96 3.97 -9.15
C GLN A 6 -10.13 3.29 -9.87
N ASP A 7 -9.88 2.74 -11.07
CA ASP A 7 -10.88 1.99 -11.83
C ASP A 7 -11.35 0.76 -11.06
N LEU A 8 -10.42 0.01 -10.48
CA LEU A 8 -10.73 -1.17 -9.66
C LEU A 8 -11.61 -0.80 -8.45
N THR A 9 -11.39 0.37 -7.84
CA THR A 9 -12.20 0.85 -6.71
C THR A 9 -13.66 1.05 -7.13
N ARG A 10 -13.88 1.70 -8.28
CA ARG A 10 -15.23 1.93 -8.82
C ARG A 10 -15.90 0.62 -9.20
N ASP A 11 -15.19 -0.27 -9.88
CA ASP A 11 -15.70 -1.59 -10.27
C ASP A 11 -16.15 -2.41 -9.07
N LEU A 12 -15.35 -2.42 -7.99
CA LEU A 12 -15.68 -3.14 -6.77
C LEU A 12 -16.90 -2.54 -6.05
N PHE A 13 -17.03 -1.21 -6.04
CA PHE A 13 -18.22 -0.54 -5.51
C PHE A 13 -19.47 -0.92 -6.32
N GLU A 14 -19.43 -0.80 -7.65
CA GLU A 14 -20.60 -1.06 -8.51
C GLU A 14 -21.00 -2.53 -8.52
N GLN A 15 -20.04 -3.45 -8.58
CA GLN A 15 -20.31 -4.88 -8.76
C GLN A 15 -20.54 -5.60 -7.44
N LYS A 16 -19.95 -5.13 -6.33
CA LYS A 16 -19.98 -5.82 -5.03
C LYS A 16 -20.63 -5.00 -3.92
N GLY A 17 -20.80 -3.69 -4.10
CA GLY A 17 -21.38 -2.81 -3.08
C GLY A 17 -20.45 -2.57 -1.88
N TYR A 18 -19.13 -2.72 -2.05
CA TYR A 18 -18.19 -2.38 -0.99
C TYR A 18 -18.13 -0.86 -0.79
N ASP A 19 -18.30 -0.42 0.44
CA ASP A 19 -18.34 1.00 0.83
C ASP A 19 -17.11 1.41 1.66
N SER A 20 -16.11 0.54 1.77
CA SER A 20 -14.91 0.76 2.57
C SER A 20 -13.71 0.09 1.88
N PHE A 21 -12.64 0.85 1.69
CA PHE A 21 -11.44 0.42 0.96
C PHE A 21 -10.19 0.65 1.80
N ILE A 22 -9.35 -0.38 1.89
CA ILE A 22 -8.05 -0.32 2.55
C ILE A 22 -6.96 -0.47 1.48
N TYR A 23 -6.15 0.57 1.31
CA TYR A 23 -5.03 0.59 0.37
C TYR A 23 -3.75 0.21 1.12
N ALA A 24 -3.05 -0.81 0.64
CA ALA A 24 -1.77 -1.27 1.19
C ALA A 24 -0.72 -1.35 0.06
N PRO A 25 0.04 -0.30 -0.21
CA PRO A 25 0.97 -0.24 -1.35
C PRO A 25 2.28 -0.99 -1.06
N VAL A 26 2.19 -2.32 -0.94
CA VAL A 26 3.30 -3.22 -0.54
C VAL A 26 4.49 -3.27 -1.50
N GLY A 27 4.37 -2.66 -2.68
CA GLY A 27 5.49 -2.47 -3.61
C GLY A 27 6.47 -1.38 -3.19
N PHE A 28 6.09 -0.58 -2.19
CA PHE A 28 6.89 0.52 -1.65
C PHE A 28 7.14 0.32 -0.15
N VAL A 29 8.13 1.04 0.37
CA VAL A 29 8.55 0.93 1.79
C VAL A 29 8.54 2.26 2.53
N ALA A 30 8.27 3.36 1.84
CA ALA A 30 8.31 4.71 2.40
C ALA A 30 7.11 5.53 1.90
N ASP A 31 6.77 6.58 2.63
CA ASP A 31 5.88 7.63 2.13
C ASP A 31 6.65 8.51 1.12
N HIS A 32 6.28 8.41 -0.15
CA HIS A 32 6.77 9.24 -1.25
C HIS A 32 5.61 9.62 -2.18
N LEU A 33 5.89 10.22 -3.35
CA LEU A 33 4.85 10.81 -4.21
C LEU A 33 3.76 9.79 -4.59
N GLU A 34 4.15 8.60 -5.02
CA GLU A 34 3.25 7.52 -5.44
C GLU A 34 2.38 6.96 -4.29
N VAL A 35 2.69 7.29 -3.04
CA VAL A 35 1.85 6.94 -1.87
C VAL A 35 1.02 8.14 -1.44
N LEU A 36 1.68 9.26 -1.15
CA LEU A 36 1.05 10.46 -0.60
C LEU A 36 0.14 11.18 -1.60
N TYR A 37 0.36 11.00 -2.90
CA TYR A 37 -0.46 11.60 -3.93
C TYR A 37 -1.36 10.55 -4.57
N ASP A 38 -0.80 9.54 -5.24
CA ASP A 38 -1.62 8.58 -6.00
C ASP A 38 -2.59 7.80 -5.09
N ASN A 39 -2.19 7.42 -3.87
CA ASN A 39 -3.09 6.77 -2.91
C ASN A 39 -3.82 7.76 -2.02
N ASP A 40 -3.11 8.59 -1.26
CA ASP A 40 -3.73 9.42 -0.22
C ASP A 40 -4.57 10.59 -0.80
N TYR A 41 -4.36 10.95 -2.08
CA TYR A 41 -5.14 11.95 -2.79
C TYR A 41 -6.01 11.33 -3.90
N GLU A 42 -5.44 10.74 -4.95
CA GLU A 42 -6.24 10.33 -6.12
C GLU A 42 -7.22 9.19 -5.81
N CYS A 43 -6.76 8.14 -5.12
CA CYS A 43 -7.66 7.05 -4.70
C CYS A 43 -8.69 7.54 -3.66
N LYS A 44 -8.30 8.48 -2.80
CA LYS A 44 -9.23 9.10 -1.85
C LYS A 44 -10.32 9.91 -2.57
N VAL A 45 -9.99 10.66 -3.60
CA VAL A 45 -10.96 11.39 -4.43
C VAL A 45 -11.99 10.42 -5.01
N VAL A 46 -11.55 9.26 -5.52
CA VAL A 46 -12.46 8.23 -6.02
C VAL A 46 -13.38 7.71 -4.92
N CYS A 47 -12.85 7.41 -3.73
CA CYS A 47 -13.68 6.98 -2.60
C CYS A 47 -14.70 8.05 -2.19
N ASP A 48 -14.30 9.32 -2.14
CA ASP A 48 -15.17 10.43 -1.76
C ASP A 48 -16.33 10.62 -2.78
N GLU A 49 -16.07 10.43 -4.08
CA GLU A 49 -17.09 10.50 -5.15
C GLU A 49 -18.17 9.42 -5.04
N ILE A 50 -17.79 8.20 -4.65
CA ILE A 50 -18.71 7.07 -4.45
C ILE A 50 -19.22 6.96 -3.01
N GLN A 51 -18.88 7.93 -2.16
CA GLN A 51 -19.23 7.96 -0.72
C GLN A 51 -18.72 6.74 0.06
N ALA A 52 -17.59 6.16 -0.34
CA ALA A 52 -16.92 5.08 0.35
C ALA A 52 -15.86 5.59 1.32
N THR A 53 -15.54 4.78 2.33
CA THR A 53 -14.53 5.11 3.34
C THR A 53 -13.14 4.70 2.87
N TYR A 54 -12.20 5.65 2.92
CA TYR A 54 -10.79 5.43 2.59
C TYR A 54 -9.97 5.11 3.84
N TYR A 55 -9.14 4.07 3.77
CA TYR A 55 -8.13 3.76 4.76
C TYR A 55 -6.80 3.42 4.10
N ARG A 56 -5.70 3.84 4.73
CA ARG A 56 -4.35 3.40 4.40
C ARG A 56 -3.54 3.20 5.68
N PRO A 57 -2.97 2.01 5.94
CA PRO A 57 -2.02 1.82 7.03
C PRO A 57 -0.76 2.68 6.82
N PRO A 58 -0.07 3.10 7.89
CA PRO A 58 1.24 3.76 7.78
C PRO A 58 2.23 2.94 6.94
N MET A 59 3.07 3.62 6.16
CA MET A 59 4.18 2.96 5.46
C MET A 59 5.25 2.53 6.46
N PRO A 60 6.06 1.50 6.13
CA PRO A 60 7.12 1.03 7.01
C PRO A 60 8.11 2.13 7.41
N ASN A 61 8.50 3.02 6.48
CA ASN A 61 9.39 4.14 6.72
C ASN A 61 10.63 3.73 7.54
N VAL A 62 10.78 4.30 8.74
CA VAL A 62 11.85 4.02 9.69
C VAL A 62 11.34 3.29 10.94
N ASP A 63 10.24 2.55 10.81
CA ASP A 63 9.72 1.73 11.89
C ASP A 63 10.80 0.74 12.37
N PRO A 64 11.10 0.67 13.68
CA PRO A 64 12.11 -0.24 14.21
C PRO A 64 11.91 -1.69 13.80
N MET A 65 10.66 -2.18 13.76
CA MET A 65 10.35 -3.55 13.36
C MET A 65 10.69 -3.80 11.89
N PHE A 66 10.51 -2.81 11.03
CA PHE A 66 10.89 -2.91 9.62
C PHE A 66 12.41 -2.93 9.46
N ILE A 67 13.13 -2.09 10.20
CA ILE A 67 14.60 -2.07 10.22
C ILE A 67 15.16 -3.41 10.71
N ASP A 68 14.62 -3.95 11.80
CA ASP A 68 15.01 -5.25 12.35
C ASP A 68 14.79 -6.36 11.31
N THR A 69 13.65 -6.33 10.61
CA THR A 69 13.33 -7.28 9.54
C THR A 69 14.34 -7.20 8.39
N LEU A 70 14.74 -5.99 7.96
CA LEU A 70 15.75 -5.81 6.91
C LEU A 70 17.13 -6.31 7.36
N ALA A 71 17.50 -6.07 8.62
CA ALA A 71 18.74 -6.57 9.20
C ALA A 71 18.75 -8.11 9.18
N ASP A 72 17.65 -8.74 9.60
CA ASP A 72 17.50 -10.20 9.57
C ASP A 72 17.65 -10.76 8.15
N VAL A 73 17.05 -10.11 7.14
CA VAL A 73 17.18 -10.54 5.73
C VAL A 73 18.65 -10.54 5.29
N VAL A 74 19.40 -9.49 5.62
CA VAL A 74 20.83 -9.38 5.26
C VAL A 74 21.68 -10.41 6.01
N LEU A 75 21.49 -10.54 7.34
CA LEU A 75 22.23 -11.47 8.17
C LEU A 75 21.99 -12.94 7.75
N ASN A 76 20.73 -13.28 7.44
CA ASN A 76 20.38 -14.61 6.93
C ASN A 76 21.01 -14.90 5.57
N LYS A 77 21.16 -13.88 4.70
CA LYS A 77 21.83 -14.03 3.41
C LYS A 77 23.33 -14.29 3.60
N LEU A 78 24.00 -13.54 4.48
CA LEU A 78 25.41 -13.75 4.80
C LEU A 78 25.69 -15.16 5.32
N GLN A 79 24.89 -15.64 6.27
CA GLN A 79 25.04 -17.00 6.83
C GLN A 79 24.90 -18.12 5.79
N ARG A 80 24.10 -17.91 4.74
CA ARG A 80 23.91 -18.89 3.67
C ARG A 80 25.04 -18.89 2.65
N ASP A 81 25.68 -17.75 2.42
CA ASP A 81 26.78 -17.63 1.46
C ASP A 81 28.12 -18.16 2.03
N ASP A 82 28.21 -18.28 3.36
CA ASP A 82 29.34 -18.88 4.09
C ASP A 82 29.24 -20.43 4.24
N GLN A 83 28.16 -21.06 3.74
CA GLN A 83 27.96 -22.53 3.68
C GLN A 83 28.26 -23.10 2.29
#